data_AF-A0AAV1HT93-F1
#
_entry.id   AF-A0AAV1HT93-F1
#
_cell.length_a   1.000
_cell.length_b   1.000
_cell.length_c   1.000
_cell.angle_alpha   90.00
_cell.angle_beta   90.00
_cell.angle_gamma   90.00
#
_symmetry.space_group_name_H-M   'P 1'
#
loop_
_entity.id
_entity.type
_entity.pdbx_description
1 polymer ?
#
loop_
_entity_poly.entity_id
_entity_poly.type
_entity_poly.pdbx_seq_one_letter_code
_entity_poly.pdbx_strand_id
1 'polypeptide(L)'
;MAERAGEAPLLEKRPSTPAQDRTNTIRAIITVLLIVGIFGFLTASVSRIAEFLHTHPHLQVLFPIIGAACVISVIPLGVYLTFQNEFPNVNPIIPTHYFYLAKRCFKALQENNGKVTGKDL
;
A
#
# COMPACT_ATOMS: atom_id res chain seq x y z
N MET A 1 3.08 37.03 1.49
CA MET A 1 2.52 36.37 2.68
C MET A 1 2.82 34.89 2.58
N ALA A 2 3.92 34.45 3.17
CA ALA A 2 4.32 33.04 3.21
C ALA A 2 3.69 32.42 4.45
N GLU A 3 2.69 31.58 4.24
CA GLU A 3 1.99 30.84 5.30
C GLU A 3 2.98 29.84 5.91
N ARG A 4 3.19 29.95 7.21
CA ARG A 4 4.07 29.09 7.99
C ARG A 4 3.58 27.65 7.87
N ALA A 5 4.40 26.78 7.29
CA ALA A 5 4.23 25.34 7.39
C ALA A 5 4.25 24.98 8.88
N GLY A 6 3.07 24.83 9.47
CA GLY A 6 2.92 24.36 10.84
C GLY A 6 3.60 23.01 10.96
N GLU A 7 4.62 22.95 11.80
CA GLU A 7 5.29 21.71 12.17
C GLU A 7 4.21 20.72 12.61
N ALA A 8 4.05 19.65 11.82
CA ALA A 8 3.13 18.58 12.16
C ALA A 8 3.57 18.05 13.54
N PRO A 9 2.68 18.05 14.55
CA PRO A 9 3.04 17.58 15.88
C PRO A 9 3.55 16.15 15.76
N LEU A 10 4.80 15.93 16.20
CA LEU A 10 5.42 14.62 16.30
C LEU A 10 4.49 13.72 17.11
N LEU A 11 3.80 12.84 16.41
CA LEU A 11 2.77 11.99 16.95
C LEU A 11 3.34 11.16 18.10
N GLU A 12 2.70 11.29 19.26
CA GLU A 12 2.91 10.44 20.42
C GLU A 12 2.67 8.99 20.00
N LYS A 13 3.77 8.26 19.78
CA LYS A 13 3.75 6.86 19.39
C LYS A 13 3.02 6.10 20.49
N ARG A 14 1.80 5.62 20.23
CA ARG A 14 1.10 4.76 21.21
C ARG A 14 2.04 3.64 21.61
N PRO A 15 2.28 3.42 22.92
CA PRO A 15 3.22 2.40 23.37
C PRO A 15 2.70 1.04 22.93
N SER A 16 3.44 0.40 22.03
CA SER A 16 3.18 -0.97 21.60
C SER A 16 3.67 -1.95 22.67
N THR A 17 2.95 -3.05 22.86
CA THR A 17 3.43 -4.12 23.73
C THR A 17 4.51 -4.93 23.00
N PRO A 18 5.50 -5.53 23.71
CA PRO A 18 6.56 -6.30 23.06
C PRO A 18 6.05 -7.52 22.26
N ALA A 19 4.90 -8.07 22.63
CA ALA A 19 4.23 -9.13 21.85
C ALA A 19 3.66 -8.60 20.54
N GLN A 20 3.14 -7.38 20.56
CA GLN A 20 2.61 -6.70 19.38
C GLN A 20 3.73 -6.26 18.44
N ASP A 21 4.88 -5.83 18.94
CA ASP A 21 6.04 -5.48 18.12
C ASP A 21 6.57 -6.68 17.32
N ARG A 22 6.64 -7.86 17.93
CA ARG A 22 7.05 -9.10 17.22
C ARG A 22 6.06 -9.44 16.11
N THR A 23 4.77 -9.37 16.42
CA THR A 23 3.71 -9.66 15.46
C THR A 23 3.71 -8.66 14.30
N ASN A 24 3.89 -7.37 14.60
CA ASN A 24 4.00 -6.30 13.61
C ASN A 24 5.23 -6.50 12.73
N THR A 25 6.37 -6.87 13.30
CA THR A 25 7.59 -7.17 12.54
C THR A 25 7.39 -8.32 11.56
N ILE A 26 6.75 -9.42 11.99
CA ILE A 26 6.45 -10.55 11.11
C ILE A 26 5.50 -10.11 9.98
N ARG A 27 4.42 -9.38 10.31
CA ARG A 27 3.49 -8.85 9.31
C ARG A 27 4.17 -7.89 8.34
N ALA A 28 5.10 -7.07 8.81
CA ALA A 28 5.90 -6.16 8.00
C ALA A 28 6.72 -6.93 6.97
N ILE A 29 7.46 -7.94 7.42
CA ILE A 29 8.29 -8.79 6.55
C ILE A 29 7.44 -9.45 5.48
N ILE A 30 6.31 -10.05 5.87
CA ILE A 30 5.42 -10.69 4.89
C ILE A 30 4.84 -9.67 3.90
N THR A 31 4.50 -8.47 4.37
CA THR A 31 4.01 -7.39 3.51
C THR A 31 5.06 -6.95 2.50
N VAL A 32 6.32 -6.81 2.92
CA VAL A 32 7.45 -6.50 2.03
C VAL A 32 7.66 -7.61 1.01
N LEU A 33 7.64 -8.88 1.43
CA LEU A 33 7.74 -10.03 0.52
C LEU A 33 6.59 -10.05 -0.48
N LEU A 34 5.38 -9.68 -0.06
CA LEU A 34 4.22 -9.58 -0.94
C LEU A 34 4.37 -8.47 -1.97
N ILE A 35 4.87 -7.28 -1.56
CA ILE A 35 5.17 -6.18 -2.49
C ILE A 35 6.23 -6.60 -3.51
N VAL A 36 7.34 -7.18 -3.05
CA VAL A 36 8.42 -7.67 -3.93
C VAL A 36 7.90 -8.76 -4.86
N GLY A 37 7.07 -9.67 -4.36
CA GLY A 37 6.41 -10.71 -5.14
C GLY A 37 5.51 -10.15 -6.24
N ILE A 38 4.71 -9.11 -5.95
CA ILE A 38 3.87 -8.43 -6.95
C ILE A 38 4.72 -7.83 -8.07
N PHE A 39 5.77 -7.08 -7.73
CA PHE A 39 6.64 -6.47 -8.73
C PHE A 39 7.46 -7.51 -9.53
N GLY A 40 7.94 -8.55 -8.88
CA GLY A 40 8.62 -9.67 -9.54
C GLY A 40 7.69 -10.41 -10.49
N PHE A 41 6.45 -10.70 -10.06
CA PHE A 41 5.43 -11.33 -10.89
C PHE A 41 5.04 -10.46 -12.09
N LEU A 42 4.85 -9.15 -11.90
CA LEU A 42 4.62 -8.21 -12.99
C LEU A 42 5.74 -8.28 -14.02
N THR A 43 6.99 -8.13 -13.59
CA THR A 43 8.16 -8.15 -14.48
C THR A 43 8.24 -9.46 -15.27
N ALA A 44 8.08 -10.60 -14.60
CA ALA A 44 8.06 -11.91 -15.25
C ALA A 44 6.88 -12.08 -16.22
N SER A 45 5.71 -11.54 -15.87
CA SER A 45 4.50 -11.59 -16.71
C SER A 45 4.68 -10.76 -17.97
N VAL A 46 5.25 -9.55 -17.86
CA VAL A 46 5.53 -8.68 -19.02
C VAL A 46 6.44 -9.39 -20.01
N SER A 47 7.52 -10.02 -19.54
CA SER A 47 8.46 -10.74 -20.41
C SER A 47 7.82 -11.92 -21.15
N ARG A 48 6.79 -12.57 -20.57
CA ARG A 48 6.09 -13.70 -21.19
C ARG A 48 4.92 -13.27 -22.08
N ILE A 49 4.27 -12.16 -21.75
CA ILE A 49 3.07 -11.68 -22.45
C ILE A 49 3.43 -10.94 -23.75
N ALA A 50 4.68 -10.49 -23.92
CA ALA A 50 5.13 -9.84 -25.14
C ALA A 50 4.80 -10.65 -26.41
N GLU A 51 5.08 -11.96 -26.40
CA GLU A 51 4.76 -12.86 -27.53
C GLU A 51 3.25 -13.00 -27.77
N PHE A 52 2.45 -13.05 -26.70
CA PHE A 52 0.99 -13.15 -26.78
C PHE A 52 0.34 -11.86 -27.34
N LEU A 53 0.92 -10.70 -27.02
CA LEU A 53 0.42 -9.39 -27.47
C LEU A 53 0.65 -9.15 -28.97
N HIS A 54 1.59 -9.84 -29.60
CA HIS A 54 1.76 -9.78 -31.05
C HIS A 54 0.57 -10.41 -31.79
N THR A 55 -0.03 -11.47 -31.22
CA THR A 55 -1.21 -12.14 -31.77
C THR A 55 -2.51 -11.40 -31.43
N HIS A 56 -2.55 -10.68 -30.32
CA HIS A 56 -3.73 -9.95 -29.84
C HIS A 56 -3.42 -8.49 -29.49
N PRO A 57 -3.19 -7.62 -30.50
CA PRO A 57 -2.74 -6.24 -30.29
C PRO A 57 -3.75 -5.37 -29.54
N HIS A 58 -5.05 -5.69 -29.59
CA HIS A 58 -6.09 -4.97 -28.87
C HIS A 58 -5.94 -5.06 -27.33
N LEU A 59 -5.24 -6.09 -26.82
CA LEU A 59 -4.98 -6.25 -25.39
C LEU A 59 -3.86 -5.35 -24.88
N GLN A 60 -3.09 -4.70 -25.76
CA GLN A 60 -2.03 -3.76 -25.35
C GLN A 60 -2.59 -2.58 -24.57
N VAL A 61 -3.85 -2.19 -24.79
CA VAL A 61 -4.50 -1.10 -24.05
C VAL A 61 -4.74 -1.45 -22.58
N LEU A 62 -4.80 -2.75 -22.24
CA LEU A 62 -4.99 -3.20 -20.85
C LEU A 62 -3.72 -3.07 -20.02
N PHE A 63 -2.55 -3.03 -20.65
CA PHE A 63 -1.26 -2.95 -19.96
C PHE A 63 -1.11 -1.74 -19.04
N PRO A 64 -1.36 -0.50 -19.49
CA PRO A 64 -1.32 0.67 -18.60
C PRO A 64 -2.38 0.60 -17.51
N ILE A 65 -3.55 0.02 -17.79
CA ILE A 65 -4.64 -0.13 -16.80
C ILE A 65 -4.24 -1.10 -15.70
N ILE A 66 -3.71 -2.28 -16.07
CA ILE A 66 -3.22 -3.29 -15.12
C ILE A 66 -2.04 -2.74 -14.32
N GLY A 67 -1.10 -2.07 -14.99
CA GLY A 67 0.04 -1.41 -14.33
C GLY A 67 -0.41 -0.38 -13.29
N ALA A 68 -1.35 0.50 -13.65
CA ALA A 68 -1.93 1.46 -12.72
C ALA A 68 -2.66 0.77 -11.56
N ALA A 69 -3.46 -0.25 -11.83
CA ALA A 69 -4.15 -1.02 -10.79
C ALA A 69 -3.18 -1.69 -9.80
N CYS A 70 -2.04 -2.20 -10.30
CA CYS A 70 -1.00 -2.76 -9.46
C CYS A 70 -0.29 -1.70 -8.61
N VAL A 71 -0.02 -0.51 -9.16
CA VAL A 71 0.57 0.58 -8.36
C VAL A 71 -0.42 1.01 -7.27
N ILE A 72 -1.70 1.18 -7.63
CA ILE A 72 -2.77 1.53 -6.70
C ILE A 72 -2.91 0.48 -5.58
N SER A 73 -2.75 -0.80 -5.88
CA SER A 73 -2.84 -1.86 -4.86
C SER A 73 -1.67 -1.90 -3.88
N VAL A 74 -0.51 -1.33 -4.24
CA VAL A 74 0.64 -1.27 -3.34
C VAL A 74 0.54 -0.10 -2.35
N ILE A 75 -0.18 0.98 -2.70
CA ILE A 75 -0.29 2.18 -1.85
C ILE A 75 -0.81 1.85 -0.42
N PRO A 76 -1.93 1.12 -0.23
CA PRO A 76 -2.38 0.76 1.12
C PRO A 76 -1.37 -0.06 1.90
N LEU A 77 -0.60 -0.94 1.23
CA LEU A 77 0.45 -1.74 1.86
C LEU A 77 1.59 -0.87 2.38
N GLY A 78 2.01 0.14 1.60
CA GLY A 78 3.01 1.12 2.02
C GLY A 78 2.54 1.97 3.21
N VAL A 79 1.26 2.37 3.21
CA VAL A 79 0.64 3.07 4.35
C VAL A 79 0.62 2.19 5.59
N TYR A 80 0.24 0.92 5.47
CA TYR A 80 0.30 -0.02 6.58
C TYR A 80 1.71 -0.16 7.14
N LEU A 81 2.74 -0.30 6.30
CA LEU A 81 4.14 -0.39 6.74
C LEU A 81 4.59 0.84 7.53
N THR A 82 4.08 2.02 7.18
CA THR A 82 4.45 3.29 7.82
C THR A 82 3.70 3.48 9.14
N PHE A 83 2.44 3.04 9.22
CA PHE A 83 1.53 3.29 10.35
C PHE A 83 1.02 1.99 11.01
N GLN A 84 1.88 0.99 11.18
CA GLN A 84 1.49 -0.33 11.71
C GLN A 84 0.80 -0.26 13.07
N ASN A 85 1.19 0.70 13.90
CA ASN A 85 0.66 0.88 15.26
C ASN A 85 -0.79 1.37 15.28
N GLU A 86 -1.23 2.06 14.22
CA GLU A 86 -2.64 2.47 14.07
C GLU A 86 -3.54 1.29 13.66
N PHE A 87 -2.93 0.17 13.23
CA PHE A 87 -3.61 -1.00 12.71
C PHE A 87 -3.24 -2.30 13.47
N PRO A 88 -3.43 -2.36 14.80
CA PRO A 88 -2.93 -3.47 15.64
C PRO A 88 -3.54 -4.84 15.27
N ASN A 89 -4.79 -4.85 14.81
CA ASN A 89 -5.54 -6.07 14.48
C ASN A 89 -5.73 -6.29 12.98
N VAL A 90 -5.05 -5.49 12.14
CA VAL A 90 -5.14 -5.61 10.69
C VAL A 90 -3.98 -6.45 10.19
N ASN A 91 -4.30 -7.34 9.25
CA ASN A 91 -3.32 -8.16 8.55
C ASN A 91 -3.56 -7.94 7.04
N PRO A 92 -2.69 -7.23 6.33
CA PRO A 92 -2.90 -6.87 4.93
C PRO A 92 -2.91 -8.09 3.98
N ILE A 93 -2.51 -9.26 4.45
CA ILE A 93 -2.59 -10.53 3.68
C ILE A 93 -4.05 -11.00 3.58
N ILE A 94 -4.87 -10.71 4.60
CA ILE A 94 -6.27 -11.12 4.62
C ILE A 94 -7.06 -10.15 3.73
N PRO A 95 -7.78 -10.62 2.69
CA PRO A 95 -8.46 -9.74 1.74
C PRO A 95 -9.40 -8.74 2.40
N THR A 96 -10.20 -9.17 3.39
CA THR A 96 -11.14 -8.29 4.12
C THR A 96 -10.43 -7.17 4.86
N HIS A 97 -9.29 -7.48 5.48
CA HIS A 97 -8.46 -6.51 6.21
C HIS A 97 -7.77 -5.55 5.24
N TYR A 98 -7.33 -6.06 4.09
CA TYR A 98 -6.78 -5.24 3.01
C TYR A 98 -7.83 -4.25 2.48
N PHE A 99 -9.06 -4.68 2.21
CA PHE A 99 -10.11 -3.76 1.77
C PHE A 99 -10.46 -2.70 2.82
N TYR A 100 -10.49 -3.08 4.10
CA TYR A 100 -10.65 -2.12 5.20
C TYR A 100 -9.55 -1.06 5.21
N LEU A 101 -8.28 -1.50 5.12
CA LEU A 101 -7.10 -0.64 5.05
C LEU A 101 -7.13 0.26 3.80
N ALA A 102 -7.42 -0.31 2.64
CA ALA A 102 -7.50 0.43 1.37
C ALA A 102 -8.59 1.50 1.42
N LYS A 103 -9.77 1.17 1.95
CA LYS A 103 -10.87 2.13 2.10
C LYS A 103 -10.45 3.33 2.97
N ARG A 104 -9.80 3.08 4.11
CA ARG A 104 -9.30 4.17 4.98
C ARG A 104 -8.19 4.98 4.31
N CYS A 105 -7.23 4.29 3.70
CA CYS A 105 -6.13 4.92 2.96
C CYS A 105 -6.65 5.87 1.87
N PHE A 106 -7.52 5.38 0.97
CA PHE A 106 -8.02 6.19 -0.13
C PHE A 106 -8.96 7.30 0.32
N LYS A 107 -9.75 7.07 1.38
CA LYS A 107 -10.54 8.12 2.01
C LYS A 107 -9.64 9.23 2.56
N ALA A 108 -8.60 8.88 3.32
CA ALA A 108 -7.65 9.84 3.85
C ALA A 108 -6.91 10.61 2.73
N LEU A 109 -6.51 9.91 1.66
CA LEU A 109 -5.91 10.55 0.47
C LEU A 109 -6.85 11.57 -0.17
N GLN A 110 -8.14 11.24 -0.29
CA GLN A 110 -9.15 12.12 -0.88
C GLN A 110 -9.42 13.34 0.00
N GLU A 111 -9.47 13.15 1.32
CA GLU A 111 -9.77 14.21 2.29
C GLU A 111 -8.59 15.15 2.53
N ASN A 112 -7.35 14.68 2.35
CA ASN A 112 -6.13 15.42 2.69
C ASN A 112 -5.26 15.81 1.48
N ASN A 113 -5.86 16.09 0.32
CA ASN A 113 -5.16 16.52 -0.91
C ASN A 113 -3.99 15.60 -1.31
N GLY A 114 -4.21 14.28 -1.21
CA GLY A 114 -3.22 13.27 -1.57
C GLY A 114 -2.19 12.93 -0.48
N LYS A 115 -2.31 13.50 0.72
CA LYS A 115 -1.48 13.16 1.87
C LYS A 115 -2.20 12.16 2.77
N VAL A 116 -1.42 11.33 3.47
CA VAL A 116 -1.94 10.41 4.48
C VAL A 116 -1.15 10.62 5.75
N THR A 117 -1.83 10.91 6.86
CA THR A 117 -1.20 10.99 8.18
C THR A 117 -1.78 9.93 9.11
N GLY A 118 -1.02 9.55 10.15
CA GLY A 118 -1.47 8.56 11.13
C GLY A 118 -2.77 8.95 11.85
N LYS A 119 -3.10 10.25 11.93
CA LYS A 119 -4.35 10.73 12.55
C LYS A 119 -5.59 10.45 11.71
N ASP A 120 -5.40 10.32 10.40
CA ASP A 120 -6.49 10.17 9.42
C ASP A 120 -6.80 8.69 9.13
N LEU A 121 -6.02 7.78 9.72
CA LEU A 121 -6.03 6.33 9.50
C LEU A 121 -6.76 5.55 10.60
#